data_AF-A0A7Y2MJK6-F1
#
_entry.id   AF-A0A7Y2MJK6-F1
#
_cell.length_a   1.000
_cell.length_b   1.000
_cell.length_c   1.000
_cell.angle_alpha   90.00
_cell.angle_beta   90.00
_cell.angle_gamma   90.00
#
_symmetry.space_group_name_H-M   'P 1'
#
loop_
_entity.id
_entity.type
_entity.pdbx_description
1 polymer ?
#
loop_
_entity_poly.entity_id
_entity_poly.type
_entity_poly.pdbx_seq_one_letter_code
_entity_poly.pdbx_strand_id
1 'polypeptide(L)'
;MQMSPEKALAIRVRRVLTKKITAQKVPSLLVPPSDISKQILVFKEGKFHHLIDNFLVFRMPDNALGVSIRKAVYSIRYSGEYLYIDISAERISKRECLTVARTAIGAERIRITPSPPIHLLAQEFAENAHGFKLRKLASENRPHPTKLGSGKAPAKTRGMTYTERWLRQLNLAFNQTATEQVRKKALVQLAKIESELLSLSEEYFKWPSTEALNGSGSLNSFDAPKDGILSFFGYQVGRGSVLTSSTRYAILDRVFTLVLPPILPSWHMDSWGTPESSRRLRKMAETIAALARNAKHRRSPSYDQAVGDWEQDLQRLHDTHYVGRFDFGWPVTHTV
;
A
#
# COMPACT_ATOMS: atom_id res chain seq x y z
N MET A 1 3.12 1.10 46.39
CA MET A 1 2.20 1.99 45.63
C MET A 1 1.85 1.32 44.30
N GLN A 2 0.59 0.90 44.11
CA GLN A 2 0.13 0.33 42.85
C GLN A 2 0.07 1.41 41.76
N MET A 3 0.67 1.13 40.62
CA MET A 3 0.73 2.03 39.48
C MET A 3 -0.60 1.97 38.73
N SER A 4 -1.34 3.08 38.64
CA SER A 4 -2.63 3.10 37.94
C SER A 4 -2.46 2.85 36.43
N PRO A 5 -3.45 2.21 35.77
CA PRO A 5 -3.41 1.96 34.33
C PRO A 5 -3.15 3.22 33.50
N GLU A 6 -3.68 4.36 33.94
CA GLU A 6 -3.51 5.67 33.33
C GLU A 6 -2.08 6.20 33.46
N LYS A 7 -1.43 6.00 34.61
CA LYS A 7 0.00 6.33 34.80
C LYS A 7 0.90 5.40 33.98
N ALA A 8 0.55 4.12 33.88
CA ALA A 8 1.27 3.15 33.05
C ALA A 8 1.17 3.52 31.55
N LEU A 9 -0.02 3.95 31.11
CA LEU A 9 -0.28 4.41 29.76
C LEU A 9 0.43 5.73 29.48
N ALA A 10 0.39 6.71 30.40
CA ALA A 10 1.11 7.98 30.27
C ALA A 10 2.62 7.79 30.17
N ILE A 11 3.20 6.85 30.92
CA ILE A 11 4.63 6.50 30.83
C ILE A 11 4.95 5.80 29.50
N ARG A 12 4.09 4.91 29.01
CA ARG A 12 4.25 4.28 27.67
C ARG A 12 4.10 5.31 26.55
N VAL A 13 3.11 6.19 26.63
CA VAL A 13 2.86 7.27 25.67
C VAL A 13 4.02 8.25 25.70
N ARG A 14 4.51 8.67 26.89
CA ARG A 14 5.70 9.52 27.01
C ARG A 14 6.94 8.83 26.44
N ARG A 15 7.16 7.53 26.72
CA ARG A 15 8.22 6.73 26.09
C ARG A 15 8.07 6.64 24.57
N VAL A 16 6.86 6.45 24.05
CA VAL A 16 6.57 6.39 22.61
C VAL A 16 6.75 7.75 21.94
N LEU A 17 6.37 8.85 22.60
CA LEU A 17 6.55 10.22 22.13
C LEU A 17 8.03 10.62 22.17
N THR A 18 8.77 10.31 23.23
CA THR A 18 10.22 10.55 23.28
C THR A 18 10.99 9.63 22.33
N LYS A 19 10.52 8.38 22.09
CA LYS A 19 11.12 7.45 21.12
C LYS A 19 10.75 7.81 19.67
N LYS A 20 9.70 8.62 19.44
CA LYS A 20 9.33 9.18 18.13
C LYS A 20 10.04 10.49 17.79
N ILE A 21 10.64 11.20 18.75
CA ILE A 21 11.39 12.44 18.48
C ILE A 21 12.88 12.17 18.20
N THR A 22 13.45 11.04 18.64
CA THR A 22 14.86 10.68 18.36
C THR A 22 15.05 9.44 17.47
N ALA A 23 13.99 8.88 16.91
CA ALA A 23 14.12 7.83 15.89
C ALA A 23 13.04 7.98 14.82
N GLN A 24 13.17 9.00 13.98
CA GLN A 24 12.74 8.87 12.59
C GLN A 24 13.54 7.70 12.00
N LYS A 25 12.96 6.50 12.06
CA LYS A 25 13.41 5.38 11.22
C LYS A 25 12.98 5.75 9.80
N VAL A 26 13.89 6.47 9.15
CA VAL A 26 13.95 6.75 7.71
C VAL A 26 13.35 5.56 6.96
N PRO A 27 12.32 5.76 6.10
CA PRO A 27 11.76 4.70 5.29
C PRO A 27 12.89 3.98 4.57
N SER A 28 13.08 2.71 4.88
CA SER A 28 13.97 1.85 4.14
C SER A 28 13.43 1.71 2.71
N LEU A 29 14.17 2.32 1.78
CA LEU A 29 14.17 2.10 0.33
C LEU A 29 12.90 2.51 -0.41
N LEU A 30 12.72 3.82 -0.57
CA LEU A 30 12.01 4.36 -1.74
C LEU A 30 12.90 4.19 -2.98
N VAL A 31 12.93 2.96 -3.50
CA VAL A 31 13.61 2.65 -4.75
C VAL A 31 12.72 3.18 -5.88
N PRO A 32 13.23 4.08 -6.74
CA PRO A 32 12.49 4.48 -7.94
C PRO A 32 12.25 3.22 -8.78
N PRO A 33 11.07 3.05 -9.42
CA PRO A 33 10.80 1.86 -10.21
C PRO A 33 11.81 1.73 -11.35
N SER A 34 12.03 0.50 -11.80
CA SER A 34 13.11 0.13 -12.72
C SER A 34 13.12 0.94 -14.02
N ASP A 35 11.96 1.36 -14.53
CA ASP A 35 11.85 2.19 -15.74
C ASP A 35 12.11 3.67 -15.49
N ILE A 36 11.88 4.17 -14.26
CA ILE A 36 12.11 5.56 -13.86
C ILE A 36 13.59 5.86 -13.67
N SER A 37 14.42 4.86 -13.33
CA SER A 37 15.88 5.01 -13.30
C SER A 37 16.51 5.29 -14.67
N LYS A 38 15.74 5.22 -15.77
CA LYS A 38 16.24 5.47 -17.12
C LYS A 38 16.20 6.94 -17.51
N GLN A 39 15.47 7.79 -16.79
CA GLN A 39 15.30 9.20 -17.15
C GLN A 39 15.38 10.12 -15.93
N ILE A 40 15.88 11.34 -16.13
CA ILE A 40 15.92 12.40 -15.11
C ILE A 40 15.17 13.61 -15.61
N LEU A 41 14.19 14.07 -14.84
CA LEU A 41 13.52 15.34 -15.10
C LEU A 41 14.41 16.50 -14.61
N VAL A 42 14.57 17.52 -15.43
CA VAL A 42 15.37 18.71 -15.13
C VAL A 42 14.44 19.87 -14.87
N PHE A 43 14.57 20.45 -13.68
CA PHE A 43 13.85 21.64 -13.27
C PHE A 43 14.81 22.83 -13.18
N LYS A 44 14.28 24.03 -13.38
CA LYS A 44 14.95 25.30 -13.10
C LYS A 44 13.96 26.19 -12.37
N GLU A 45 14.30 26.62 -11.16
CA GLU A 45 13.43 27.48 -10.33
C GLU A 45 12.02 26.88 -10.17
N GLY A 46 11.95 25.56 -9.94
CA GLY A 46 10.68 24.84 -9.78
C GLY A 46 9.88 24.60 -11.07
N LYS A 47 10.32 25.09 -12.24
CA LYS A 47 9.67 24.84 -13.53
C LYS A 47 10.34 23.71 -14.30
N PHE A 48 9.54 22.85 -14.91
CA PHE A 48 10.05 21.80 -15.80
C PHE A 48 10.76 22.43 -16.98
N HIS A 49 11.97 21.98 -17.27
CA HIS A 49 12.78 22.47 -18.38
C HIS A 49 12.91 21.43 -19.50
N HIS A 50 13.41 20.23 -19.18
CA HIS A 50 13.60 19.14 -20.12
C HIS A 50 13.85 17.82 -19.37
N LEU A 51 14.01 16.72 -20.10
CA LEU A 51 14.39 15.42 -19.54
C LEU A 51 15.66 14.88 -20.18
N ILE A 52 16.38 14.04 -19.43
CA ILE A 52 17.63 13.40 -19.86
C ILE A 52 17.46 11.89 -19.82
N ASP A 53 17.59 11.22 -20.96
CA ASP A 53 17.45 9.77 -21.11
C ASP A 53 18.76 8.99 -20.92
N ASN A 54 19.90 9.65 -21.11
CA ASN A 54 21.21 9.00 -21.05
C ASN A 54 22.17 9.83 -20.19
N PHE A 55 22.23 9.51 -18.91
CA PHE A 55 23.05 10.20 -17.93
C PHE A 55 24.02 9.26 -17.21
N LEU A 56 25.14 9.81 -16.76
CA LEU A 56 26.04 9.12 -15.84
C LEU A 56 25.71 9.55 -14.41
N VAL A 57 25.89 8.62 -13.48
CA VAL A 57 25.70 8.87 -12.05
C VAL A 57 27.06 9.17 -11.45
N PHE A 58 27.09 10.20 -10.61
CA PHE A 58 28.28 10.64 -9.90
C PHE A 58 28.02 10.59 -8.40
N ARG A 59 29.04 10.24 -7.63
CA ARG A 59 29.11 10.46 -6.19
C ARG A 59 29.78 11.81 -5.95
N MET A 60 29.07 12.68 -5.26
CA MET A 60 29.51 14.02 -4.87
C MET A 60 30.38 13.93 -3.59
N PRO A 61 31.21 14.95 -3.28
CA PRO A 61 32.00 15.01 -2.04
C PRO A 61 31.20 14.84 -0.74
N ASP A 62 29.94 15.28 -0.72
CA ASP A 62 29.00 15.08 0.39
C ASP A 62 28.36 13.68 0.42
N ASN A 63 28.89 12.76 -0.38
CA ASN A 63 28.42 11.39 -0.58
C ASN A 63 27.03 11.28 -1.24
N ALA A 64 26.44 12.38 -1.72
CA ALA A 64 25.18 12.34 -2.44
C ALA A 64 25.38 11.80 -3.87
N LEU A 65 24.33 11.17 -4.41
CA LEU A 65 24.29 10.83 -5.84
C LEU A 65 23.84 12.03 -6.66
N GLY A 66 24.49 12.23 -7.80
CA GLY A 66 24.29 13.36 -8.68
C GLY A 66 24.34 12.99 -10.16
N VAL A 67 23.78 13.86 -11.00
CA VAL A 67 23.87 13.77 -12.47
C VAL A 67 24.59 15.00 -13.01
N SER A 68 25.48 14.79 -13.97
CA SER A 68 26.20 15.90 -14.60
C SER A 68 25.39 16.56 -15.71
N ILE A 69 25.29 17.89 -15.67
CA ILE A 69 24.93 18.71 -16.82
C ILE A 69 26.15 19.59 -17.15
N ARG A 70 26.68 19.43 -18.36
CA ARG A 70 27.93 20.08 -18.81
C ARG A 70 29.10 19.75 -17.86
N LYS A 71 29.69 20.77 -17.23
CA LYS A 71 30.86 20.66 -16.33
C LYS A 71 30.47 20.61 -14.84
N ALA A 72 29.18 20.58 -14.52
CA ALA A 72 28.67 20.59 -13.16
C ALA A 72 27.81 19.35 -12.86
N VAL A 73 27.77 18.95 -11.60
CA VAL A 73 26.97 17.83 -11.06
C VAL A 73 25.93 18.38 -10.09
N TYR A 74 24.69 17.93 -10.27
CA TYR A 74 23.54 18.32 -9.46
C TYR A 74 23.01 17.11 -8.70
N SER A 75 22.61 17.30 -7.45
CA SER A 75 22.09 16.23 -6.60
C SER A 75 20.78 15.64 -7.14
N ILE A 76 20.70 14.31 -7.21
CA ILE A 76 19.49 13.58 -7.59
C ILE A 76 18.50 13.65 -6.42
N ARG A 77 17.24 13.93 -6.75
CA ARG A 77 16.10 13.95 -5.83
C ARG A 77 15.00 13.02 -6.31
N TYR A 78 14.16 12.59 -5.37
CA TYR A 78 13.02 11.73 -5.62
C TYR A 78 11.71 12.41 -5.19
N SER A 79 10.73 12.44 -6.11
CA SER A 79 9.41 13.05 -5.91
C SER A 79 8.35 12.07 -5.36
N GLY A 80 8.63 10.76 -5.37
CA GLY A 80 7.63 9.71 -5.16
C GLY A 80 7.17 9.06 -6.46
N GLU A 81 7.19 9.81 -7.57
CA GLU A 81 6.80 9.30 -8.89
C GLU A 81 7.92 9.37 -9.94
N TYR A 82 9.03 10.08 -9.67
CA TYR A 82 10.13 10.22 -10.62
C TYR A 82 11.42 10.71 -9.95
N LEU A 83 12.55 10.54 -10.64
CA LEU A 83 13.82 11.16 -10.29
C LEU A 83 13.97 12.51 -11.00
N TYR A 84 14.54 13.48 -10.30
CA TYR A 84 14.77 14.80 -10.86
C TYR A 84 15.99 15.49 -10.28
N ILE A 85 16.43 16.54 -10.98
CA ILE A 85 17.42 17.51 -10.50
C ILE A 85 16.87 18.92 -10.68
N ASP A 86 17.33 19.84 -9.83
CA ASP A 86 17.08 21.28 -10.00
C ASP A 86 18.40 21.96 -10.33
N ILE A 87 18.51 22.55 -11.53
CA ILE A 87 19.73 23.24 -11.98
C ILE A 87 19.93 24.61 -11.35
N SER A 88 18.93 25.09 -10.60
CA SER A 88 19.04 26.30 -9.77
C SER A 88 19.55 26.00 -8.36
N ALA A 89 19.68 24.72 -7.99
CA ALA A 89 20.25 24.31 -6.71
C ALA A 89 21.79 24.36 -6.72
N GLU A 90 22.38 24.11 -5.55
CA GLU A 90 23.83 23.98 -5.40
C GLU A 90 24.40 22.92 -6.35
N ARG A 91 25.54 23.25 -6.95
CA ARG A 91 26.23 22.44 -7.95
C ARG A 91 27.67 22.22 -7.54
N ILE A 92 28.22 21.06 -7.90
CA ILE A 92 29.63 20.73 -7.66
C ILE A 92 30.33 20.56 -9.00
N SER A 93 31.62 20.92 -9.05
CA SER A 93 32.44 20.67 -10.23
C SER A 93 32.49 19.18 -10.54
N LYS A 94 32.28 18.82 -11.81
CA LYS A 94 32.34 17.41 -12.23
C LYS A 94 33.68 16.74 -11.92
N ARG A 95 34.77 17.50 -11.85
CA ARG A 95 36.12 17.00 -11.52
C ARG A 95 36.27 16.59 -10.06
N GLU A 96 35.42 17.13 -9.19
CA GLU A 96 35.41 16.83 -7.76
C GLU A 96 34.50 15.63 -7.43
N CYS A 97 33.85 15.04 -8.43
CA CYS A 97 32.92 13.93 -8.26
C CYS A 97 33.49 12.63 -8.86
N LEU A 98 33.07 11.49 -8.30
CA LEU A 98 33.47 10.17 -8.76
C LEU A 98 32.36 9.51 -9.57
N THR A 99 32.66 8.95 -10.74
CA THR A 99 31.67 8.20 -11.53
C THR A 99 31.30 6.90 -10.82
N VAL A 100 30.01 6.57 -10.75
CA VAL A 100 29.50 5.34 -10.15
C VAL A 100 28.53 4.62 -11.11
N ALA A 101 28.33 3.31 -10.88
CA ALA A 101 27.38 2.51 -11.64
C ALA A 101 25.94 3.01 -11.43
N ARG A 102 25.10 2.94 -12.46
CA ARG A 102 23.68 3.35 -12.38
C ARG A 102 22.88 2.57 -11.33
N THR A 103 23.28 1.32 -11.04
CA THR A 103 22.68 0.49 -9.98
C THR A 103 22.75 1.12 -8.59
N ALA A 104 23.66 2.07 -8.36
CA ALA A 104 23.74 2.85 -7.12
C ALA A 104 22.43 3.58 -6.81
N ILE A 105 21.66 4.01 -7.82
CA ILE A 105 20.36 4.67 -7.64
C ILE A 105 19.36 3.77 -6.90
N GLY A 106 19.40 2.45 -7.15
CA GLY A 106 18.50 1.49 -6.49
C GLY A 106 19.03 0.98 -5.16
N ALA A 107 20.33 1.10 -4.91
CA ALA A 107 20.97 0.63 -3.68
C ALA A 107 21.06 1.72 -2.59
N GLU A 108 21.13 2.99 -2.98
CA GLU A 108 21.39 4.11 -2.08
C GLU A 108 20.15 4.96 -1.79
N ARG A 109 20.16 5.62 -0.64
CA ARG A 109 19.05 6.50 -0.23
C ARG A 109 19.13 7.83 -0.97
N ILE A 110 18.12 8.13 -1.77
CA ILE A 110 17.97 9.40 -2.49
C ILE A 110 17.18 10.39 -1.63
N ARG A 111 17.53 11.67 -1.68
CA ARG A 111 16.80 12.72 -0.96
C ARG A 111 15.40 12.87 -1.53
N ILE A 112 14.39 12.77 -0.67
CA ILE A 112 12.99 12.97 -1.02
C ILE A 112 12.71 14.47 -0.98
N THR A 113 12.04 15.00 -1.99
CA THR A 113 11.61 16.40 -2.01
C THR A 113 10.24 16.48 -2.68
N PRO A 114 9.28 17.23 -2.10
CA PRO A 114 7.95 17.36 -2.69
C PRO A 114 8.05 18.00 -4.07
N SER A 115 7.38 17.41 -5.05
CA SER A 115 7.27 17.93 -6.41
C SER A 115 5.90 17.51 -6.99
N PRO A 116 5.33 18.23 -7.98
CA PRO A 116 4.01 17.91 -8.52
C PRO A 116 3.95 16.51 -9.12
N PRO A 117 2.82 15.78 -9.01
CA PRO A 117 2.64 14.51 -9.70
C PRO A 117 2.92 14.59 -11.21
N ILE A 118 3.47 13.52 -11.79
CA ILE A 118 3.92 13.47 -13.19
C ILE A 118 2.77 13.70 -14.18
N HIS A 119 1.55 13.32 -13.81
CA HIS A 119 0.36 13.54 -14.65
C HIS A 119 -0.02 15.02 -14.75
N LEU A 120 0.16 15.81 -13.68
CA LEU A 120 -0.06 17.26 -13.70
C LEU A 120 1.00 17.93 -14.57
N LEU A 121 2.27 17.51 -14.44
CA LEU A 121 3.34 17.98 -15.31
C LEU A 121 3.08 17.66 -16.78
N ALA A 122 2.61 16.44 -17.09
CA ALA A 122 2.29 16.04 -18.46
C ALA A 122 1.12 16.84 -19.07
N GLN A 123 0.19 17.30 -18.23
CA GLN A 123 -0.92 18.15 -18.64
C GLN A 123 -0.47 19.60 -18.84
N GLU A 124 0.26 20.16 -17.88
CA GLU A 124 0.76 21.54 -17.91
C GLU A 124 1.74 21.76 -19.07
N PHE A 125 2.61 20.79 -19.33
CA PHE A 125 3.64 20.84 -20.37
C PHE A 125 3.29 19.99 -21.60
N ALA A 126 1.99 19.83 -21.90
CA ALA A 126 1.48 19.09 -23.03
C ALA A 126 2.09 19.53 -24.38
N GLU A 127 2.24 20.84 -24.58
CA GLU A 127 2.75 21.47 -25.80
C GLU A 127 4.28 21.61 -25.82
N ASN A 128 4.98 21.13 -24.79
CA ASN A 128 6.44 21.13 -24.76
C ASN A 128 7.01 20.08 -25.72
N ALA A 129 8.22 20.27 -26.23
CA ALA A 129 8.94 19.28 -27.04
C ALA A 129 9.04 17.88 -26.38
N HIS A 130 9.01 17.84 -25.05
CA HIS A 130 9.00 16.61 -24.25
C HIS A 130 7.61 16.17 -23.77
N GLY A 131 6.53 16.86 -24.14
CA GLY A 131 5.17 16.59 -23.70
C GLY A 131 4.71 15.15 -24.00
N PHE A 132 5.01 14.63 -25.19
CA PHE A 132 4.73 13.22 -25.53
C PHE A 132 5.44 12.23 -24.59
N LYS A 133 6.72 12.49 -24.28
CA LYS A 133 7.51 11.65 -23.35
C LYS A 133 6.96 11.74 -21.93
N LEU A 134 6.60 12.93 -21.46
CA LEU A 134 5.95 13.11 -20.14
C LEU A 134 4.61 12.36 -20.07
N ARG A 135 3.78 12.43 -21.11
CA ARG A 135 2.52 11.66 -21.19
C ARG A 135 2.77 10.15 -21.19
N LYS A 136 3.78 9.68 -21.93
CA LYS A 136 4.18 8.27 -21.94
C LYS A 136 4.61 7.83 -20.54
N LEU A 137 5.51 8.56 -19.89
CA LEU A 137 5.93 8.30 -18.52
C LEU A 137 4.74 8.32 -17.54
N ALA A 138 3.84 9.29 -17.66
CA ALA A 138 2.64 9.37 -16.83
C ALA A 138 1.67 8.21 -17.07
N SER A 139 1.63 7.65 -18.29
CA SER A 139 0.80 6.49 -18.64
C SER A 139 1.41 5.17 -18.14
N GLU A 140 2.73 5.02 -18.21
CA GLU A 140 3.47 3.86 -17.70
C GLU A 140 3.43 3.81 -16.17
N ASN A 141 3.40 4.98 -15.53
CA ASN A 141 3.33 5.12 -14.07
C ASN A 141 1.91 5.45 -13.58
N ARG A 142 0.89 5.26 -14.43
CA ARG A 142 -0.49 5.52 -14.04
C ARG A 142 -0.92 4.43 -13.03
N PRO A 143 -1.41 4.79 -11.84
CA PRO A 143 -2.27 3.86 -11.13
C PRO A 143 -3.47 3.54 -12.03
N HIS A 144 -3.85 2.25 -12.12
CA HIS A 144 -4.96 1.82 -12.97
C HIS A 144 -6.19 2.72 -12.81
N PRO A 145 -6.83 3.15 -13.91
CA PRO A 145 -8.06 3.92 -13.82
C PRO A 145 -9.16 3.02 -13.25
N THR A 146 -9.65 3.35 -12.05
CA THR A 146 -11.01 2.99 -11.66
C THR A 146 -11.93 3.57 -12.72
N LYS A 147 -12.59 2.71 -13.52
CA LYS A 147 -13.46 3.11 -14.61
C LYS A 147 -14.47 4.15 -14.12
N LEU A 148 -14.31 5.38 -14.59
CA LEU A 148 -15.30 6.44 -14.50
C LEU A 148 -16.39 6.11 -15.53
N GLY A 149 -17.44 5.42 -15.08
CA GLY A 149 -18.64 5.22 -15.88
C GLY A 149 -19.29 6.57 -16.18
N SER A 150 -19.46 6.85 -17.46
CA SER A 150 -20.29 7.94 -17.99
C SER A 150 -21.71 7.81 -17.43
N GLY A 151 -22.12 8.78 -16.64
CA GLY A 151 -23.49 8.92 -16.17
C GLY A 151 -23.72 10.38 -15.83
N LYS A 152 -24.67 11.00 -16.52
CA LYS A 152 -25.12 12.39 -16.32
C LYS A 152 -25.27 12.70 -14.82
N ALA A 153 -24.83 13.89 -14.41
CA ALA A 153 -25.09 14.41 -13.08
C ALA A 153 -26.61 14.37 -12.78
N PRO A 154 -26.96 14.14 -11.51
CA PRO A 154 -27.43 15.31 -10.77
C PRO A 154 -26.67 15.48 -9.46
N ALA A 155 -26.53 16.73 -9.06
CA ALA A 155 -25.98 17.14 -7.78
C ALA A 155 -26.68 16.43 -6.61
N LYS A 156 -25.96 15.55 -5.92
CA LYS A 156 -26.16 15.25 -4.50
C LYS A 156 -24.80 15.15 -3.85
N THR A 157 -24.62 15.99 -2.83
CA THR A 157 -23.48 16.11 -1.92
C THR A 157 -22.90 14.74 -1.60
N ARG A 158 -21.72 14.43 -2.13
CA ARG A 158 -20.98 13.22 -1.77
C ARG A 158 -20.58 13.40 -0.30
N GLY A 159 -21.22 12.67 0.61
CA GLY A 159 -20.91 12.73 2.03
C GLY A 159 -19.42 12.47 2.26
N MET A 160 -18.79 13.26 3.13
CA MET A 160 -17.37 13.10 3.48
C MET A 160 -17.12 11.69 4.03
N THR A 161 -16.07 11.04 3.54
CA THR A 161 -15.57 9.76 4.05
C THR A 161 -15.08 9.88 5.51
N TYR A 162 -14.96 8.77 6.24
CA TYR A 162 -14.45 8.78 7.62
C TYR A 162 -13.05 9.40 7.73
N THR A 163 -12.17 9.12 6.77
CA THR A 163 -10.83 9.70 6.69
C THR A 163 -10.87 11.22 6.48
N GLU A 164 -11.75 11.70 5.60
CA GLU A 164 -11.94 13.14 5.36
C GLU A 164 -12.55 13.84 6.58
N ARG A 165 -13.51 13.20 7.27
CA ARG A 165 -14.07 13.69 8.53
C ARG A 165 -12.99 13.77 9.61
N TRP A 166 -12.17 12.73 9.77
CA TRP A 166 -11.11 12.65 10.77
C TRP A 166 -10.02 13.71 10.53
N LEU A 167 -9.48 13.80 9.31
CA LEU A 167 -8.46 14.79 8.95
C LEU A 167 -8.96 16.23 9.14
N ARG A 168 -10.22 16.49 8.79
CA ARG A 168 -10.84 17.80 8.98
C ARG A 168 -10.90 18.20 10.46
N GLN A 169 -11.34 17.29 11.33
CA GLN A 169 -11.42 17.58 12.77
C GLN A 169 -10.04 17.65 13.42
N LEU A 170 -9.06 16.87 12.93
CA LEU A 170 -7.66 16.95 13.35
C LEU A 170 -7.07 18.34 13.05
N ASN A 171 -7.17 18.77 11.80
CA ASN A 171 -6.67 20.07 11.39
C ASN A 171 -7.35 21.22 12.14
N LEU A 172 -8.66 21.10 12.42
CA LEU A 172 -9.40 22.09 13.19
C LEU A 172 -8.99 22.12 14.68
N ALA A 173 -8.69 20.96 15.28
CA ALA A 173 -8.21 20.86 16.66
C ALA A 173 -6.80 21.46 16.83
N PHE A 174 -5.93 21.34 15.82
CA PHE A 174 -4.57 21.88 15.84
C PHE A 174 -4.45 23.30 15.28
N ASN A 175 -5.53 23.86 14.73
CA ASN A 175 -5.50 25.22 14.18
C ASN A 175 -5.37 26.26 15.30
N GLN A 176 -4.22 26.92 15.39
CA GLN A 176 -3.93 27.94 16.40
C GLN A 176 -4.73 29.23 16.21
N THR A 177 -5.29 29.46 15.02
CA THR A 177 -6.16 30.62 14.76
C THR A 177 -7.63 30.38 15.15
N ALA A 178 -7.99 29.14 15.52
CA ALA A 178 -9.32 28.79 15.98
C ALA A 178 -9.48 28.98 17.51
N THR A 179 -10.69 29.34 17.95
CA THR A 179 -10.97 29.53 19.37
C THR A 179 -10.87 28.23 20.15
N GLU A 180 -10.57 28.32 21.46
CA GLU A 180 -10.40 27.14 22.32
C GLU A 180 -11.65 26.23 22.36
N GLN A 181 -12.84 26.84 22.36
CA GLN A 181 -14.11 26.11 22.29
C GLN A 181 -14.28 25.32 20.99
N VAL A 182 -13.83 25.87 19.85
CA VAL A 182 -13.88 25.19 18.55
C VAL A 182 -12.90 24.03 18.52
N ARG A 183 -11.69 24.19 19.06
CA ARG A 183 -10.69 23.11 19.16
C ARG A 183 -11.16 21.97 20.06
N LYS A 184 -11.76 22.29 21.23
CA LYS A 184 -12.35 21.29 22.13
C LYS A 184 -13.49 20.52 21.46
N LYS A 185 -14.39 21.20 20.73
CA LYS A 185 -15.45 20.53 19.95
C LYS A 185 -14.89 19.62 18.86
N ALA A 186 -13.82 20.03 18.18
CA ALA A 186 -13.16 19.21 17.16
C ALA A 186 -12.55 17.92 17.76
N LEU A 187 -11.96 18.00 18.96
CA LEU A 187 -11.46 16.81 19.69
C LEU A 187 -12.56 15.84 20.08
N VAL A 188 -13.72 16.33 20.52
CA VAL A 188 -14.89 15.48 20.83
C VAL A 188 -15.39 14.78 19.56
N GLN A 189 -15.42 15.49 18.42
CA GLN A 189 -15.80 14.89 17.14
C GLN A 189 -14.76 13.89 16.63
N LEU A 190 -13.47 14.11 16.86
CA LEU A 190 -12.41 13.14 16.57
C LEU A 190 -12.63 11.84 17.34
N ALA A 191 -12.82 11.91 18.66
CA ALA A 191 -13.06 10.73 19.50
C ALA A 191 -14.31 9.95 19.05
N LYS A 192 -15.36 10.66 18.62
CA LYS A 192 -16.57 10.05 18.07
C LYS A 192 -16.29 9.33 16.74
N ILE A 193 -15.55 9.97 15.83
CA ILE A 193 -15.16 9.37 14.54
C ILE A 193 -14.25 8.14 14.76
N GLU A 194 -13.34 8.20 15.73
CA GLU A 194 -12.47 7.08 16.10
C GLU A 194 -13.27 5.91 16.67
N SER A 195 -14.26 6.17 17.53
CA SER A 195 -15.20 5.15 18.01
C SER A 195 -16.04 4.55 16.89
N GLU A 196 -16.51 5.36 15.94
CA GLU A 196 -17.21 4.90 14.73
C GLU A 196 -16.26 4.02 13.88
N LEU A 197 -14.99 4.41 13.70
CA LEU A 197 -13.98 3.66 12.94
C LEU A 197 -13.63 2.31 13.61
N LEU A 198 -13.55 2.28 14.94
CA LEU A 198 -13.37 1.08 15.75
C LEU A 198 -14.58 0.14 15.65
N SER A 199 -15.80 0.69 15.60
CA SER A 199 -17.02 -0.11 15.39
C SER A 199 -17.18 -0.64 13.95
N LEU A 200 -16.38 -0.13 13.00
CA LEU A 200 -16.38 -0.53 11.59
C LEU A 200 -15.30 -1.57 11.23
N SER A 201 -14.41 -1.92 12.17
CA SER A 201 -13.61 -3.14 12.00
C SER A 201 -14.54 -4.32 12.27
N GLU A 202 -15.19 -4.81 11.22
CA GLU A 202 -16.10 -5.95 11.24
C GLU A 202 -15.53 -7.10 12.07
N GLU A 203 -16.01 -7.29 13.30
CA GLU A 203 -15.67 -8.47 14.11
C GLU A 203 -16.26 -9.72 13.46
N TYR A 204 -17.41 -9.62 12.76
CA TYR A 204 -18.05 -10.71 12.03
C TYR A 204 -18.07 -10.44 10.51
N PHE A 205 -17.83 -11.46 9.69
CA PHE A 205 -17.97 -11.38 8.23
C PHE A 205 -18.56 -12.67 7.67
N LYS A 206 -19.39 -12.59 6.63
CA LYS A 206 -19.95 -13.82 6.01
C LYS A 206 -18.82 -14.72 5.50
N TRP A 207 -18.75 -15.95 6.01
CA TRP A 207 -17.76 -16.92 5.57
C TRP A 207 -17.90 -17.19 4.06
N PRO A 208 -16.82 -17.14 3.27
CA PRO A 208 -16.91 -17.23 1.82
C PRO A 208 -17.23 -18.66 1.37
N SER A 209 -18.11 -18.78 0.37
CA SER A 209 -18.49 -20.06 -0.24
C SER A 209 -17.53 -20.44 -1.37
N THR A 210 -17.29 -21.74 -1.57
CA THR A 210 -16.56 -22.30 -2.72
C THR A 210 -17.49 -22.75 -3.85
N GLU A 211 -18.79 -22.51 -3.74
CA GLU A 211 -19.75 -22.82 -4.80
C GLU A 211 -19.45 -22.01 -6.06
N ALA A 212 -19.39 -22.70 -7.20
CA ALA A 212 -19.15 -22.10 -8.51
C ALA A 212 -20.44 -22.22 -9.34
N LEU A 213 -21.18 -21.11 -9.47
CA LEU A 213 -22.35 -21.04 -10.35
C LEU A 213 -21.91 -21.09 -11.82
N ASN A 214 -22.71 -21.66 -12.71
CA ASN A 214 -22.38 -21.69 -14.14
C ASN A 214 -22.27 -20.25 -14.70
N GLY A 215 -21.05 -19.81 -15.01
CA GLY A 215 -20.76 -18.55 -15.69
C GLY A 215 -20.44 -18.77 -17.17
N SER A 216 -20.61 -17.73 -18.00
CA SER A 216 -20.45 -17.77 -19.47
C SER A 216 -19.02 -18.04 -19.98
N GLY A 217 -18.08 -18.41 -19.11
CA GLY A 217 -16.69 -18.72 -19.46
C GLY A 217 -15.83 -17.50 -19.85
N SER A 218 -16.39 -16.29 -19.85
CA SER A 218 -15.64 -15.07 -20.16
C SER A 218 -14.97 -14.51 -18.90
N LEU A 219 -13.68 -14.75 -18.77
CA LEU A 219 -12.81 -13.98 -17.88
C LEU A 219 -11.99 -13.02 -18.73
N ASN A 220 -12.09 -11.73 -18.45
CA ASN A 220 -10.99 -10.82 -18.80
C ASN A 220 -9.74 -11.33 -18.09
N SER A 221 -8.62 -11.43 -18.81
CA SER A 221 -7.31 -11.77 -18.25
C SER A 221 -7.07 -10.99 -16.96
N PHE A 222 -7.16 -11.67 -15.83
CA PHE A 222 -6.79 -11.12 -14.54
C PHE A 222 -5.30 -11.39 -14.37
N ASP A 223 -4.48 -10.34 -14.44
CA ASP A 223 -3.06 -10.40 -14.09
C ASP A 223 -2.93 -10.56 -12.56
N ALA A 224 -3.19 -11.78 -12.08
CA ALA A 224 -2.78 -12.16 -10.74
C ALA A 224 -1.24 -12.11 -10.68
N PRO A 225 -0.65 -11.49 -9.65
CA PRO A 225 0.78 -11.62 -9.40
C PRO A 225 1.17 -13.09 -9.39
N LYS A 226 2.28 -13.45 -10.06
CA LYS A 226 2.77 -14.84 -10.14
C LYS A 226 3.01 -15.46 -8.76
N ASP A 227 3.33 -14.63 -7.77
CA ASP A 227 3.51 -15.02 -6.37
C ASP A 227 2.57 -14.21 -5.46
N GLY A 228 1.63 -14.90 -4.81
CA GLY A 228 0.75 -14.32 -3.78
C GLY A 228 1.33 -14.51 -2.37
N ILE A 229 0.71 -13.91 -1.36
CA ILE A 229 1.21 -14.02 0.03
C ILE A 229 1.27 -15.48 0.48
N LEU A 230 0.28 -16.30 0.14
CA LEU A 230 0.28 -17.72 0.50
C LEU A 230 1.44 -18.48 -0.17
N SER A 231 1.67 -18.27 -1.47
CA SER A 231 2.75 -18.97 -2.19
C SER A 231 4.15 -18.52 -1.71
N PHE A 232 4.31 -17.27 -1.30
CA PHE A 232 5.55 -16.80 -0.65
C PHE A 232 5.89 -17.59 0.62
N PHE A 233 4.89 -17.95 1.42
CA PHE A 233 5.08 -18.84 2.59
C PHE A 233 5.14 -20.32 2.23
N GLY A 234 5.26 -20.65 0.93
CA GLY A 234 5.36 -22.01 0.43
C GLY A 234 4.03 -22.76 0.41
N TYR A 235 2.89 -22.10 0.63
CA TYR A 235 1.58 -22.76 0.60
C TYR A 235 1.27 -23.29 -0.81
N GLN A 236 1.04 -24.60 -0.91
CA GLN A 236 0.74 -25.30 -2.16
C GLN A 236 -0.22 -26.46 -1.91
N VAL A 237 -1.12 -26.71 -2.86
CA VAL A 237 -2.15 -27.78 -2.81
C VAL A 237 -2.17 -28.62 -4.08
N GLY A 238 -2.94 -29.71 -4.08
CA GLY A 238 -3.17 -30.55 -5.25
C GLY A 238 -2.08 -31.59 -5.48
N ARG A 239 -2.23 -32.37 -6.56
CA ARG A 239 -1.42 -33.56 -6.83
C ARG A 239 0.09 -33.30 -6.90
N GLY A 240 0.50 -32.09 -7.31
CA GLY A 240 1.91 -31.70 -7.37
C GLY A 240 2.48 -31.14 -6.06
N SER A 241 1.67 -31.02 -5.01
CA SER A 241 2.13 -30.55 -3.70
C SER A 241 2.79 -31.68 -2.91
N VAL A 242 3.94 -31.37 -2.31
CA VAL A 242 4.61 -32.25 -1.34
C VAL A 242 4.12 -31.99 0.10
N LEU A 243 3.17 -31.07 0.30
CA LEU A 243 2.71 -30.66 1.62
C LEU A 243 1.56 -31.52 2.13
N THR A 244 1.72 -32.03 3.34
CA THR A 244 0.62 -32.62 4.13
C THR A 244 -0.37 -31.56 4.61
N SER A 245 -1.61 -31.95 4.91
CA SER A 245 -2.62 -31.03 5.48
C SER A 245 -2.12 -30.34 6.75
N SER A 246 -1.41 -31.05 7.64
CA SER A 246 -0.83 -30.47 8.85
C SER A 246 0.16 -29.34 8.55
N THR A 247 1.00 -29.51 7.53
CA THR A 247 1.99 -28.50 7.12
C THR A 247 1.29 -27.28 6.51
N ARG A 248 0.26 -27.51 5.68
CA ARG A 248 -0.56 -26.42 5.14
C ARG A 248 -1.24 -25.62 6.25
N TYR A 249 -1.81 -26.28 7.25
CA TYR A 249 -2.43 -25.61 8.40
C TYR A 249 -1.42 -24.80 9.19
N ALA A 250 -0.23 -25.34 9.45
CA ALA A 250 0.84 -24.59 10.11
C ALA A 250 1.24 -23.33 9.34
N ILE A 251 1.31 -23.40 8.01
CA ILE A 251 1.58 -22.24 7.16
C ILE A 251 0.44 -21.21 7.28
N LEU A 252 -0.82 -21.65 7.23
CA LEU A 252 -1.97 -20.75 7.34
C LEU A 252 -2.06 -20.09 8.73
N ASP A 253 -1.89 -20.85 9.81
CA ASP A 253 -1.84 -20.35 11.18
C ASP A 253 -0.69 -19.33 11.34
N ARG A 254 0.45 -19.61 10.70
CA ARG A 254 1.60 -18.70 10.67
C ARG A 254 1.25 -17.40 9.95
N VAL A 255 0.66 -17.46 8.75
CA VAL A 255 0.21 -16.29 7.97
C VAL A 255 -0.84 -15.47 8.74
N PHE A 256 -1.72 -16.10 9.53
CA PHE A 256 -2.71 -15.38 10.33
C PHE A 256 -2.08 -14.58 11.47
N THR A 257 -1.09 -15.17 12.16
CA THR A 257 -0.52 -14.64 13.41
C THR A 257 0.68 -13.72 13.23
N LEU A 258 1.39 -13.78 12.09
CA LEU A 258 2.60 -12.99 11.88
C LEU A 258 2.33 -11.63 11.23
N VAL A 259 3.22 -10.67 11.54
CA VAL A 259 3.37 -9.42 10.80
C VAL A 259 3.95 -9.75 9.42
N LEU A 260 3.15 -9.57 8.36
CA LEU A 260 3.54 -9.97 7.02
C LEU A 260 4.76 -9.17 6.56
N PRO A 261 5.75 -9.82 5.94
CA PRO A 261 6.81 -9.10 5.25
C PRO A 261 6.20 -8.32 4.07
N PRO A 262 6.67 -7.10 3.77
CA PRO A 262 6.12 -6.26 2.71
C PRO A 262 6.58 -6.72 1.31
N ILE A 263 6.10 -7.90 0.90
CA ILE A 263 6.49 -8.60 -0.34
C ILE A 263 5.65 -8.21 -1.56
N LEU A 264 4.54 -7.50 -1.34
CA LEU A 264 3.63 -6.99 -2.36
C LEU A 264 3.42 -5.47 -2.19
N PRO A 265 2.86 -4.76 -3.18
CA PRO A 265 2.57 -3.33 -3.06
C PRO A 265 1.75 -2.99 -1.81
N SER A 266 1.97 -1.80 -1.24
CA SER A 266 1.38 -1.38 0.04
C SER A 266 -0.14 -1.53 0.10
N TRP A 267 -0.86 -1.10 -0.94
CA TRP A 267 -2.32 -1.24 -1.02
C TRP A 267 -2.78 -2.70 -0.94
N HIS A 268 -1.99 -3.63 -1.50
CA HIS A 268 -2.29 -5.05 -1.46
C HIS A 268 -1.98 -5.59 -0.06
N MET A 269 -0.84 -5.22 0.53
CA MET A 269 -0.49 -5.57 1.92
C MET A 269 -1.53 -5.05 2.92
N ASP A 270 -2.01 -3.83 2.75
CA ASP A 270 -3.06 -3.22 3.58
C ASP A 270 -4.34 -4.03 3.52
N SER A 271 -4.68 -4.61 2.35
CA SER A 271 -5.86 -5.47 2.20
C SER A 271 -5.83 -6.72 3.08
N TRP A 272 -4.64 -7.20 3.45
CA TRP A 272 -4.46 -8.33 4.35
C TRP A 272 -4.60 -7.97 5.83
N GLY A 273 -4.70 -6.69 6.20
CA GLY A 273 -4.91 -6.27 7.58
C GLY A 273 -3.76 -6.63 8.53
N THR A 274 -3.93 -6.34 9.82
CA THR A 274 -2.95 -6.63 10.88
C THR A 274 -3.01 -8.10 11.30
N PRO A 275 -1.98 -8.63 11.98
CA PRO A 275 -2.02 -9.99 12.51
C PRO A 275 -3.25 -10.22 13.39
N GLU A 276 -3.78 -11.44 13.32
CA GLU A 276 -4.91 -11.92 14.13
C GLU A 276 -6.22 -11.12 13.98
N SER A 277 -6.31 -10.23 12.98
CA SER A 277 -7.51 -9.44 12.73
C SER A 277 -8.55 -10.20 11.91
N SER A 278 -9.82 -9.82 12.07
CA SER A 278 -10.91 -10.29 11.19
C SER A 278 -10.63 -9.99 9.72
N ARG A 279 -10.03 -8.83 9.42
CA ARG A 279 -9.59 -8.46 8.07
C ARG A 279 -8.54 -9.44 7.51
N ARG A 280 -7.59 -9.89 8.33
CA ARG A 280 -6.61 -10.92 7.94
C ARG A 280 -7.28 -12.24 7.64
N LEU A 281 -8.15 -12.70 8.54
CA LEU A 281 -8.87 -13.95 8.37
C LEU A 281 -9.76 -13.91 7.13
N ARG A 282 -10.51 -12.83 6.94
CA ARG A 282 -11.38 -12.62 5.77
C ARG A 282 -10.59 -12.65 4.49
N LYS A 283 -9.46 -11.94 4.42
CA LYS A 283 -8.62 -11.92 3.21
C LYS A 283 -8.05 -13.30 2.88
N MET A 284 -7.62 -14.05 3.89
CA MET A 284 -7.16 -15.43 3.71
C MET A 284 -8.28 -16.33 3.18
N ALA A 285 -9.45 -16.29 3.82
CA ALA A 285 -10.60 -17.09 3.46
C ALA A 285 -11.12 -16.77 2.04
N GLU A 286 -11.24 -15.48 1.69
CA GLU A 286 -11.64 -15.03 0.35
C GLU A 286 -10.65 -15.50 -0.72
N THR A 287 -9.35 -15.46 -0.43
CA THR A 287 -8.29 -15.89 -1.35
C THR A 287 -8.40 -17.39 -1.64
N ILE A 288 -8.50 -18.23 -0.61
CA ILE A 288 -8.63 -19.69 -0.77
C ILE A 288 -9.94 -20.05 -1.48
N ALA A 289 -11.06 -19.42 -1.10
CA ALA A 289 -12.35 -19.67 -1.75
C ALA A 289 -12.34 -19.26 -3.23
N ALA A 290 -11.67 -18.17 -3.60
CA ALA A 290 -11.51 -17.76 -4.99
C ALA A 290 -10.67 -18.78 -5.79
N LEU A 291 -9.60 -19.33 -5.21
CA LEU A 291 -8.80 -20.38 -5.86
C LEU A 291 -9.64 -21.63 -6.14
N ALA A 292 -10.42 -22.10 -5.16
CA ALA A 292 -11.31 -23.24 -5.31
C ALA A 292 -12.37 -23.01 -6.41
N ARG A 293 -13.05 -21.85 -6.40
CA ARG A 293 -14.05 -21.51 -7.44
C ARG A 293 -13.42 -21.47 -8.84
N ASN A 294 -12.28 -20.79 -8.98
CA ASN A 294 -11.57 -20.67 -10.25
C ASN A 294 -11.15 -22.04 -10.82
N ALA A 295 -10.71 -22.95 -9.95
CA ALA A 295 -10.36 -24.30 -10.35
C ALA A 295 -11.58 -25.13 -10.77
N LYS A 296 -12.71 -25.04 -10.04
CA LYS A 296 -13.98 -25.67 -10.43
C LYS A 296 -14.47 -25.18 -11.79
N HIS A 297 -14.32 -23.88 -12.10
CA HIS A 297 -14.67 -23.34 -13.42
C HIS A 297 -13.84 -23.90 -14.57
N ARG A 298 -12.58 -24.30 -14.33
CA ARG A 298 -11.73 -24.89 -15.36
C ARG A 298 -12.15 -26.32 -15.74
N ARG A 299 -12.98 -26.99 -14.94
CA ARG A 299 -13.57 -28.33 -15.20
C ARG A 299 -12.54 -29.38 -15.64
N SER A 300 -11.29 -29.28 -15.14
CA SER A 300 -10.24 -30.26 -15.44
C SER A 300 -10.07 -31.19 -14.23
N PRO A 301 -10.08 -32.52 -14.43
CA PRO A 301 -9.84 -33.50 -13.36
C PRO A 301 -8.49 -33.31 -12.64
N SER A 302 -7.55 -32.62 -13.27
CA SER A 302 -6.26 -32.27 -12.66
C SER A 302 -6.39 -31.37 -11.42
N TYR A 303 -7.52 -30.67 -11.25
CA TYR A 303 -7.77 -29.77 -10.13
C TYR A 303 -8.58 -30.38 -8.99
N ASP A 304 -9.18 -31.57 -9.14
CA ASP A 304 -10.11 -32.11 -8.14
C ASP A 304 -9.48 -32.23 -6.75
N GLN A 305 -8.23 -32.71 -6.69
CA GLN A 305 -7.47 -32.78 -5.44
C GLN A 305 -7.18 -31.39 -4.86
N ALA A 306 -6.82 -30.42 -5.70
CA ALA A 306 -6.54 -29.05 -5.24
C ALA A 306 -7.81 -28.37 -4.69
N VAL A 307 -8.97 -28.62 -5.33
CA VAL A 307 -10.27 -28.16 -4.85
C VAL A 307 -10.57 -28.73 -3.48
N GLY A 308 -10.44 -30.05 -3.29
CA GLY A 308 -10.66 -30.69 -1.99
C GLY A 308 -9.70 -30.17 -0.91
N ASP A 309 -8.41 -29.99 -1.24
CA ASP A 309 -7.43 -29.41 -0.33
C ASP A 309 -7.80 -27.98 0.10
N TRP A 310 -8.17 -27.09 -0.84
CA TRP A 310 -8.58 -25.73 -0.51
C TRP A 310 -9.84 -25.68 0.35
N GLU A 311 -10.82 -26.54 0.09
CA GLU A 311 -12.04 -26.62 0.89
C GLU A 311 -11.77 -27.11 2.31
N GLN A 312 -10.91 -28.12 2.45
CA GLN A 312 -10.48 -28.60 3.76
C GLN A 312 -9.70 -27.52 4.55
N ASP A 313 -8.79 -26.82 3.87
CA ASP A 313 -8.01 -25.74 4.46
C ASP A 313 -8.90 -24.54 4.87
N LEU A 314 -9.93 -24.24 4.07
CA LEU A 314 -10.92 -23.20 4.39
C LEU A 314 -11.76 -23.60 5.61
N GLN A 315 -12.20 -24.84 5.70
CA GLN A 315 -12.92 -25.35 6.88
C GLN A 315 -12.04 -25.27 8.14
N ARG A 316 -10.76 -25.64 8.04
CA ARG A 316 -9.82 -25.54 9.17
C ARG A 316 -9.61 -24.09 9.63
N LEU A 317 -9.54 -23.12 8.72
CA LEU A 317 -9.45 -21.70 9.08
C LEU A 317 -10.71 -21.23 9.81
N HIS A 318 -11.89 -21.67 9.37
CA HIS A 318 -13.16 -21.37 10.01
C HIS A 318 -13.18 -21.90 11.44
N ASP A 319 -12.94 -23.19 11.62
CA ASP A 319 -13.12 -23.83 12.93
C ASP A 319 -12.11 -23.37 13.97
N THR A 320 -10.93 -22.92 13.54
CA THR A 320 -9.85 -22.52 14.47
C THR A 320 -9.82 -21.04 14.78
N HIS A 321 -10.08 -20.18 13.79
CA HIS A 321 -9.92 -18.74 13.95
C HIS A 321 -11.23 -17.99 13.86
N TYR A 322 -12.30 -18.60 13.32
CA TYR A 322 -13.59 -17.94 13.14
C TYR A 322 -14.59 -18.28 14.25
N VAL A 323 -14.86 -19.56 14.46
CA VAL A 323 -15.79 -20.08 15.47
C VAL A 323 -15.35 -19.68 16.88
N GLY A 324 -16.25 -19.18 17.72
CA GLY A 324 -15.96 -18.82 19.12
C GLY A 324 -15.18 -17.53 19.34
N ARG A 325 -14.57 -16.95 18.29
CA ARG A 325 -13.87 -15.66 18.32
C ARG A 325 -14.68 -14.51 17.74
N PHE A 326 -15.55 -14.83 16.78
CA PHE A 326 -16.40 -13.87 16.07
C PHE A 326 -17.89 -14.25 16.14
N ASP A 327 -18.26 -14.97 17.20
CA ASP A 327 -19.60 -15.49 17.44
C ASP A 327 -20.64 -14.37 17.59
N PHE A 328 -21.73 -14.49 16.83
CA PHE A 328 -22.98 -13.76 17.05
C PHE A 328 -24.03 -14.73 17.58
N GLY A 329 -24.65 -14.39 18.72
CA GLY A 329 -25.90 -15.00 19.15
C GLY A 329 -27.03 -14.47 18.28
N TRP A 330 -27.54 -15.28 17.35
CA TRP A 330 -28.81 -14.96 16.69
C TRP A 330 -29.93 -14.89 17.72
N PRO A 331 -30.86 -13.91 17.64
CA PRO A 331 -32.06 -13.92 18.46
C PRO A 331 -32.82 -15.24 18.23
N VAL A 332 -33.01 -16.01 19.30
CA VAL A 332 -33.95 -17.12 19.32
C VAL A 332 -35.31 -16.60 18.92
N THR A 333 -35.84 -17.07 17.80
CA THR A 333 -37.26 -16.95 17.49
C THR A 333 -38.01 -17.94 18.39
N HIS A 334 -38.16 -17.61 19.67
CA HIS A 334 -39.22 -18.19 20.47
C HIS A 334 -40.53 -17.52 20.03
N THR A 335 -41.29 -18.21 19.20
CA THR A 335 -42.74 -18.04 19.15
C THR A 335 -43.35 -19.24 19.86
N VAL A 336 -44.04 -18.93 20.96
CA VAL A 336 -44.94 -19.82 21.71
C VAL A 336 -46.04 -20.35 20.82
#